data_AF-A0A1D8PRH9-F1
#
_entry.id   AF-A0A1D8PRH9-F1
#
_cell.length_a   1.000
_cell.length_b   1.000
_cell.length_c   1.000
_cell.angle_alpha   90.00
_cell.angle_beta   90.00
_cell.angle_gamma   90.00
#
_symmetry.space_group_name_H-M   'P 1'
#
loop_
_entity.id
_entity.type
_entity.pdbx_description
1 polymer ?
#
loop_
_entity_poly.entity_id
_entity_poly.type
_entity_poly.pdbx_seq_one_letter_code
_entity_poly.pdbx_strand_id
1 'polypeptide(L)'
;MTLTKYQRGDLIEGWNDCPVPLAHKEPLQHASLQQEIDTHKVIDILNKLFQCNIDLPEREIKHYETKLVNSVDKMSKSNINFVYHMCDRILQYQSQGSFSEVRNELKNEVIEYMMVHEGVSSWCSPLKKIITSIN
;
A
#
# COMPACT_ATOMS: atom_id res chain seq x y z
N MET A 1 2.30 42.65 42.03
CA MET A 1 1.64 41.90 40.93
C MET A 1 1.51 40.46 41.37
N THR A 2 0.31 39.98 41.61
CA THR A 2 0.04 38.58 41.95
C THR A 2 0.06 37.74 40.66
N LEU A 3 1.06 36.86 40.53
CA LEU A 3 1.17 35.92 39.41
C LEU A 3 -0.08 35.04 39.32
N THR A 4 -0.60 34.85 38.09
CA THR A 4 -1.75 33.97 37.84
C THR A 4 -1.34 32.50 37.98
N LYS A 5 -2.31 31.59 38.21
CA LYS A 5 -2.04 30.13 38.36
C LYS A 5 -1.17 29.55 37.24
N TYR A 6 -1.37 30.03 36.00
CA TYR A 6 -0.56 29.67 34.84
C TYR A 6 0.94 30.00 35.05
N GLN A 7 1.24 31.17 35.61
CA GLN A 7 2.61 31.61 35.89
C GLN A 7 3.22 30.94 37.13
N ARG A 8 2.40 30.36 38.00
CA ARG A 8 2.86 29.54 39.14
C ARG A 8 3.17 28.09 38.77
N GLY A 9 2.78 27.64 37.57
CA GLY A 9 2.83 26.23 37.22
C GLY A 9 1.86 25.38 38.02
N ASP A 10 0.82 25.98 38.62
CA ASP A 10 -0.21 25.24 39.34
C ASP A 10 -1.01 24.38 38.35
N LEU A 11 -1.38 23.17 38.76
CA LEU A 11 -2.19 22.24 37.98
C LEU A 11 -3.55 22.90 37.63
N ILE A 12 -3.83 23.04 36.33
CA ILE A 12 -5.13 23.54 35.83
C ILE A 12 -5.96 22.32 35.42
N GLU A 13 -6.97 21.99 36.23
CA GLU A 13 -7.96 20.96 35.87
C GLU A 13 -8.61 21.30 34.52
N GLY A 14 -8.69 20.31 33.62
CA GLY A 14 -9.24 20.46 32.26
C GLY A 14 -8.26 20.94 31.17
N TRP A 15 -7.03 21.34 31.51
CA TRP A 15 -5.99 21.65 30.52
C TRP A 15 -5.10 20.45 30.16
N ASN A 16 -5.07 19.42 31.01
CA ASN A 16 -4.30 18.19 30.81
C ASN A 16 -5.12 17.03 30.21
N ASP A 17 -6.34 17.28 29.73
CA ASP A 17 -7.20 16.26 29.09
C ASP A 17 -6.93 16.08 27.59
N CYS A 18 -5.89 16.71 27.04
CA CYS A 18 -5.45 16.37 25.69
C CYS A 18 -4.74 15.01 25.73
N PRO A 19 -5.22 13.98 25.01
CA PRO A 19 -4.55 12.69 25.01
C PRO A 19 -3.11 12.91 24.53
N VAL A 20 -2.15 12.51 25.35
CA VAL A 20 -0.75 12.48 24.96
C VAL A 20 -0.70 11.70 23.63
N PRO A 21 -0.23 12.31 22.53
CA PRO A 21 0.03 11.52 21.33
C PRO A 21 0.88 10.36 21.79
N LEU A 22 0.44 9.14 21.50
CA LEU A 22 1.21 7.93 21.74
C LEU A 22 2.53 8.10 21.00
N ALA A 23 3.49 8.76 21.64
CA ALA A 23 4.88 8.81 21.26
C ALA A 23 5.35 7.38 21.47
N HIS A 24 5.18 6.62 20.39
CA HIS A 24 5.78 5.34 20.09
C HIS A 24 6.16 4.57 21.35
N LYS A 25 5.20 3.77 21.82
CA LYS A 25 5.48 2.53 22.54
C LYS A 25 6.74 1.92 21.92
N GLU A 26 7.69 1.65 22.80
CA GLU A 26 8.96 0.98 22.57
C GLU A 26 8.92 0.05 21.35
N PRO A 27 9.95 0.03 20.48
CA PRO A 27 10.17 -1.11 19.62
C PRO A 27 10.57 -2.28 20.54
N LEU A 28 9.56 -2.90 21.14
CA LEU A 28 9.58 -4.27 21.59
C LEU A 28 10.15 -5.08 20.43
N GLN A 29 11.29 -5.69 20.73
CA GLN A 29 12.04 -6.65 19.97
C GLN A 29 11.13 -7.59 19.15
N HIS A 30 10.78 -7.16 17.95
CA HIS A 30 10.43 -8.06 16.86
C HIS A 30 11.60 -8.05 15.89
N ALA A 31 12.58 -8.89 16.20
CA ALA A 31 13.55 -9.43 15.26
C ALA A 31 12.83 -10.34 14.23
N SER A 32 11.86 -9.77 13.52
CA SER A 32 11.22 -10.39 12.37
C SER A 32 11.76 -9.67 11.16
N LEU A 33 12.77 -10.26 10.52
CA LEU A 33 13.29 -9.96 9.18
C LEU A 33 12.31 -9.08 8.37
N GLN A 34 12.44 -7.75 8.41
CA GLN A 34 11.83 -6.90 7.39
C GLN A 34 12.61 -7.20 6.12
N GLN A 35 12.19 -8.26 5.43
CA GLN A 35 12.76 -8.63 4.16
C GLN A 35 12.66 -7.41 3.27
N GLU A 36 13.79 -6.80 2.95
CA GLU A 36 13.83 -5.69 2.03
C GLU A 36 13.21 -6.17 0.71
N ILE A 37 12.14 -5.48 0.31
CA ILE A 37 11.46 -5.73 -0.96
C ILE A 37 12.32 -5.05 -2.02
N ASP A 38 12.98 -5.87 -2.83
CA ASP A 38 13.76 -5.43 -3.98
C ASP A 38 12.94 -5.52 -5.26
N THR A 39 13.46 -4.94 -6.34
CA THR A 39 12.86 -4.98 -7.68
C THR A 39 12.59 -6.42 -8.13
N HIS A 40 13.47 -7.38 -7.81
CA HIS A 40 13.34 -8.77 -8.22
C HIS A 40 12.12 -9.45 -7.60
N LYS A 41 11.87 -9.24 -6.31
CA LYS A 41 10.67 -9.73 -5.63
C LYS A 41 9.39 -9.13 -6.21
N VAL A 42 9.42 -7.85 -6.59
CA VAL A 42 8.26 -7.20 -7.22
C VAL A 42 8.00 -7.76 -8.62
N ILE A 43 9.05 -8.01 -9.41
CA ILE A 43 8.89 -8.65 -10.72
C ILE A 43 8.36 -10.09 -10.56
N ASP A 44 8.88 -10.86 -9.61
CA ASP A 44 8.40 -12.23 -9.34
C ASP A 44 6.92 -12.27 -8.94
N ILE A 45 6.49 -11.37 -8.05
CA ILE A 45 5.08 -11.34 -7.63
C ILE A 45 4.14 -10.82 -8.73
N LEU A 46 4.61 -9.90 -9.58
CA LEU A 46 3.87 -9.48 -10.77
C LEU A 46 3.71 -10.65 -11.73
N ASN A 47 4.76 -11.42 -12.00
CA ASN A 47 4.67 -12.61 -12.86
C ASN A 47 3.68 -13.64 -12.31
N LYS A 48 3.63 -13.83 -10.99
CA LYS A 48 2.61 -14.67 -10.33
C LYS A 48 1.20 -14.11 -10.52
N LEU A 49 1.01 -12.79 -10.39
CA LEU A 49 -0.27 -12.12 -10.64
C LEU A 49 -0.75 -12.32 -12.09
N PHE A 50 0.15 -12.28 -13.07
CA PHE A 50 -0.18 -12.52 -14.47
C PHE A 50 -0.47 -13.98 -14.83
N GLN A 51 -0.18 -14.92 -13.93
CA GLN A 51 -0.59 -16.33 -14.06
C GLN A 51 -2.02 -16.57 -13.57
N CYS A 52 -2.66 -15.57 -12.95
CA CYS A 52 -4.03 -15.65 -12.50
C CYS A 52 -5.02 -15.64 -13.66
N ASN A 53 -6.27 -16.05 -13.40
CA ASN A 53 -7.33 -16.03 -14.39
C ASN A 53 -7.80 -14.58 -14.63
N ILE A 54 -7.15 -13.88 -15.56
CA ILE A 54 -7.47 -12.49 -15.93
C ILE A 54 -8.36 -12.51 -17.17
N ASP A 55 -9.57 -11.96 -17.04
CA ASP A 55 -10.58 -11.82 -18.10
C ASP A 55 -10.24 -10.66 -19.05
N LEU A 56 -9.14 -10.80 -19.79
CA LEU A 56 -8.68 -9.86 -20.81
C LEU A 56 -8.08 -10.61 -22.00
N PRO A 57 -8.11 -10.03 -23.22
CA PRO A 57 -7.40 -10.59 -24.36
C PRO A 57 -5.90 -10.74 -24.08
N GLU A 58 -5.28 -11.83 -24.54
CA GLU A 58 -3.84 -12.12 -24.33
C GLU A 58 -2.94 -10.95 -24.73
N ARG A 59 -3.28 -10.25 -25.82
CA ARG A 59 -2.57 -9.05 -26.28
C ARG A 59 -2.59 -7.91 -25.25
N GLU A 60 -3.71 -7.71 -24.56
CA GLU A 60 -3.84 -6.70 -23.51
C GLU A 60 -3.08 -7.11 -22.25
N ILE A 61 -3.17 -8.38 -21.85
CA ILE A 61 -2.41 -8.93 -20.71
C ILE A 61 -0.92 -8.69 -20.92
N LYS A 62 -0.38 -9.09 -22.07
CA LYS A 62 1.05 -8.90 -22.42
C LYS A 62 1.45 -7.42 -22.44
N HIS A 63 0.55 -6.54 -22.91
CA HIS A 63 0.80 -5.10 -22.90
C HIS A 63 0.90 -4.55 -21.47
N TYR A 64 -0.02 -4.92 -20.58
CA TYR A 64 0.00 -4.49 -19.18
C TYR A 64 1.17 -5.09 -18.40
N GLU A 65 1.51 -6.35 -18.64
CA GLU A 65 2.68 -7.02 -18.07
C GLU A 65 3.96 -6.28 -18.43
N THR A 66 4.21 -6.07 -19.73
CA THR A 66 5.38 -5.35 -20.21
C THR A 66 5.45 -3.95 -19.59
N LYS A 67 4.31 -3.26 -19.47
CA LYS A 67 4.26 -1.90 -18.94
C LYS A 67 4.54 -1.84 -17.43
N LEU A 68 3.98 -2.77 -16.66
CA LEU A 68 4.21 -2.85 -15.21
C LEU A 68 5.65 -3.26 -14.91
N VAL A 69 6.14 -4.34 -15.52
CA VAL A 69 7.49 -4.85 -15.31
C VAL A 69 8.55 -3.80 -15.68
N ASN A 70 8.43 -3.14 -16.84
CA ASN A 70 9.37 -2.09 -17.26
C ASN A 70 9.32 -0.83 -16.38
N SER A 71 8.25 -0.66 -15.60
CA SER A 71 8.11 0.49 -14.71
C SER A 71 8.80 0.24 -13.37
N VAL A 72 8.95 -1.02 -12.92
CA VAL A 72 9.50 -1.36 -11.59
C VAL A 72 10.90 -0.79 -11.39
N ASP A 73 11.77 -0.85 -12.41
CA ASP A 73 13.14 -0.31 -12.33
C ASP A 73 13.20 1.21 -12.10
N LYS A 74 12.12 1.92 -12.40
CA LYS A 74 12.02 3.38 -12.27
C LYS A 74 11.21 3.82 -11.05
N MET A 75 10.68 2.87 -10.28
CA MET A 75 9.85 3.14 -9.12
C MET A 75 10.69 3.59 -7.93
N SER A 76 10.16 4.51 -7.13
CA SER A 76 10.68 4.79 -5.80
C SER A 76 10.46 3.58 -4.88
N LYS A 77 11.22 3.50 -3.79
CA LYS A 77 11.05 2.45 -2.76
C LYS A 77 9.62 2.38 -2.21
N SER A 78 8.93 3.53 -2.09
CA SER A 78 7.51 3.56 -1.68
C SER A 78 6.60 2.87 -2.69
N ASN A 79 6.80 3.14 -3.99
CA ASN A 79 6.01 2.54 -5.07
C ASN A 79 6.28 1.03 -5.19
N ILE A 80 7.54 0.61 -5.05
CA ILE A 80 7.94 -0.81 -5.03
C ILE A 80 7.21 -1.55 -3.90
N ASN A 81 7.25 -1.01 -2.68
CA ASN A 81 6.54 -1.60 -1.54
C ASN A 81 5.03 -1.66 -1.77
N PHE A 82 4.43 -0.58 -2.29
CA PHE A 82 2.99 -0.55 -2.57
C PHE A 82 2.58 -1.63 -3.58
N VAL A 83 3.29 -1.74 -4.71
CA VAL A 83 2.99 -2.75 -5.73
C VAL A 83 3.15 -4.16 -5.18
N TYR A 84 4.22 -4.42 -4.41
CA TYR A 84 4.43 -5.73 -3.79
C TYR A 84 3.27 -6.13 -2.88
N HIS A 85 2.93 -5.27 -1.91
CA HIS A 85 1.87 -5.56 -0.94
C HIS A 85 0.50 -5.66 -1.61
N MET A 86 0.23 -4.84 -2.63
CA MET A 86 -1.00 -4.93 -3.41
C MET A 86 -1.10 -6.28 -4.14
N CYS A 87 -0.04 -6.72 -4.84
CA CYS A 87 -0.02 -8.01 -5.52
C CYS A 87 -0.12 -9.19 -4.54
N ASP A 88 0.59 -9.11 -3.40
CA ASP A 88 0.55 -10.12 -2.34
C ASP A 88 -0.87 -10.28 -1.78
N ARG A 89 -1.56 -9.18 -1.46
CA ARG A 89 -2.96 -9.20 -1.02
C ARG A 89 -3.88 -9.80 -2.08
N ILE A 90 -3.73 -9.41 -3.36
CA ILE A 90 -4.54 -9.96 -4.45
C ILE A 90 -4.39 -11.49 -4.51
N LEU A 91 -3.15 -11.99 -4.50
CA LEU A 91 -2.86 -13.43 -4.56
C LEU A 91 -3.39 -14.17 -3.32
N GLN A 92 -3.27 -13.58 -2.13
CA GLN A 92 -3.83 -14.14 -0.90
C GLN A 92 -5.35 -14.28 -0.98
N TYR A 93 -6.07 -13.22 -1.33
CA TYR A 93 -7.53 -13.26 -1.43
C TYR A 93 -8.02 -14.17 -2.56
N GLN A 94 -7.27 -14.27 -3.66
CA GLN A 94 -7.57 -15.20 -4.74
C GLN A 94 -7.40 -16.66 -4.28
N SER A 95 -6.34 -16.97 -3.52
CA SER A 95 -6.13 -18.31 -2.95
C SER A 95 -7.19 -18.71 -1.92
N GLN A 96 -7.77 -17.72 -1.21
CA GLN A 96 -8.84 -17.92 -0.22
C GLN A 96 -10.24 -17.96 -0.85
N GLY A 97 -10.38 -17.64 -2.15
CA GLY A 97 -11.67 -17.55 -2.83
C GLY A 97 -12.52 -16.32 -2.46
N SER A 98 -11.95 -15.36 -1.73
CA SER A 98 -12.63 -14.14 -1.26
C SER A 98 -12.33 -12.90 -2.10
N PHE A 99 -11.60 -13.04 -3.21
CA PHE A 99 -11.21 -11.92 -4.07
C PHE A 99 -12.39 -11.07 -4.57
N SER A 100 -13.53 -11.70 -4.89
CA SER A 100 -14.72 -10.99 -5.36
C SER A 100 -15.24 -9.96 -4.35
N GLU A 101 -15.15 -10.26 -3.05
CA GLU A 101 -15.65 -9.39 -1.96
C GLU A 101 -14.77 -8.15 -1.77
N VAL A 102 -13.45 -8.32 -1.89
CA VAL A 102 -12.45 -7.27 -1.67
C VAL A 102 -12.04 -6.52 -2.94
N ARG A 103 -12.47 -6.98 -4.13
CA ARG A 103 -12.08 -6.41 -5.43
C ARG A 103 -12.25 -4.89 -5.49
N ASN A 104 -13.38 -4.40 -4.99
CA ASN A 104 -13.67 -2.96 -5.00
C ASN A 104 -12.82 -2.18 -4.00
N GLU A 105 -12.49 -2.77 -2.84
CA GLU A 105 -11.59 -2.17 -1.85
C GLU A 105 -10.18 -2.01 -2.42
N LEU A 106 -9.60 -3.09 -2.97
CA LEU A 106 -8.26 -3.05 -3.57
C LEU A 106 -8.18 -2.06 -4.74
N LYS A 107 -9.23 -2.00 -5.56
CA LYS A 107 -9.35 -1.02 -6.65
C LYS A 107 -9.35 0.42 -6.11
N ASN A 108 -10.08 0.68 -5.03
CA ASN A 108 -10.16 2.00 -4.42
C ASN A 108 -8.82 2.40 -3.79
N GLU A 109 -8.12 1.47 -3.15
CA GLU A 109 -6.77 1.70 -2.60
C GLU A 109 -5.77 2.11 -3.70
N VAL A 110 -5.82 1.50 -4.89
CA VAL A 110 -5.02 1.95 -6.04
C VAL A 110 -5.42 3.37 -6.48
N ILE A 111 -6.70 3.72 -6.46
CA ILE A 111 -7.17 5.07 -6.82
C ILE A 111 -6.70 6.10 -5.78
N GLU A 112 -6.80 5.79 -4.49
CA GLU A 112 -6.32 6.64 -3.41
C GLU A 112 -4.80 6.84 -3.52
N TYR A 113 -4.05 5.79 -3.82
CA TYR A 113 -2.61 5.89 -4.08
C TYR A 113 -2.31 6.81 -5.27
N MET A 114 -3.09 6.74 -6.34
CA MET A 114 -2.96 7.64 -7.50
C MET A 114 -3.26 9.12 -7.17
N MET A 115 -4.10 9.39 -6.16
CA MET A 115 -4.43 10.76 -5.75
C MET A 115 -3.32 11.42 -4.93
N VAL A 116 -2.49 10.62 -4.24
CA VAL A 116 -1.42 11.11 -3.35
C VAL A 116 -0.07 11.17 -4.06
N HIS A 117 0.19 10.28 -5.02
CA HIS A 117 1.49 10.17 -5.68
C HIS A 117 1.45 10.66 -7.13
N GLU A 118 2.29 11.64 -7.45
CA GLU A 118 2.41 12.14 -8.83
C GLU A 118 3.19 11.17 -9.73
N GLY A 119 2.88 11.16 -11.04
CA GLY A 119 3.59 10.36 -12.05
C GLY A 119 3.31 8.85 -12.03
N VAL A 120 2.51 8.36 -11.09
CA VAL A 120 2.22 6.92 -10.92
C VAL A 120 1.15 6.38 -11.87
N SER A 121 0.34 7.25 -12.47
CA SER A 121 -0.79 6.87 -13.34
C SER A 121 -0.40 5.95 -14.50
N SER A 122 0.84 6.05 -14.97
CA SER A 122 1.37 5.23 -16.06
C SER A 122 1.32 3.73 -15.76
N TRP A 123 1.63 3.33 -14.53
CA TRP A 123 1.63 1.94 -14.06
C TRP A 123 0.44 1.61 -13.14
N CYS A 124 -0.10 2.57 -12.37
CA CYS A 124 -1.32 2.34 -11.59
C CYS A 124 -2.54 2.04 -12.46
N SER A 125 -2.66 2.64 -13.64
CA SER A 125 -3.82 2.40 -14.51
C SER A 125 -3.89 0.95 -15.01
N PRO A 126 -2.79 0.33 -15.51
CA PRO A 126 -2.72 -1.11 -15.74
C PRO A 126 -3.05 -1.95 -14.51
N LEU A 127 -2.47 -1.63 -13.34
CA LEU A 127 -2.70 -2.39 -12.10
C LEU A 127 -4.18 -2.39 -11.70
N LYS A 128 -4.82 -1.22 -11.73
CA LYS A 128 -6.26 -1.07 -11.49
C LYS A 128 -7.09 -1.91 -12.46
N LYS A 129 -6.71 -1.93 -13.75
CA LYS A 129 -7.40 -2.70 -14.78
C LYS A 129 -7.30 -4.21 -14.54
N ILE A 130 -6.12 -4.68 -14.13
CA ILE A 130 -5.90 -6.09 -13.75
C ILE A 130 -6.79 -6.46 -12.57
N ILE A 131 -6.82 -5.65 -11.49
CA ILE A 131 -7.67 -5.90 -10.31
C ILE A 131 -9.15 -6.04 -10.72
N THR A 132 -9.63 -5.21 -11.65
CA THR A 132 -11.02 -5.28 -12.11
C THR A 132 -11.33 -6.48 -13.01
N SER A 133 -10.30 -7.12 -13.57
CA SER A 133 -10.41 -8.19 -14.56
C SER A 133 -10.04 -9.57 -14.01
N ILE A 134 -9.58 -9.70 -12.75
CA ILE A 134 -9.33 -11.01 -12.15
C ILE A 134 -10.65 -11.68 -11.75
N ASN A 135 -10.81 -12.92 -12.19
CA ASN A 135 -11.95 -13.80 -11.88
C ASN A 135 -11.69 -14.71 -10.68
#